data_AF-E1WXG3-F1
#
_entry.id   AF-E1WXG3-F1
#
_cell.length_a   1.000
_cell.length_b   1.000
_cell.length_c   1.000
_cell.angle_alpha   90.00
_cell.angle_beta   90.00
_cell.angle_gamma   90.00
#
_symmetry.space_group_name_H-M   'P 1'
#
loop_
_entity.id
_entity.type
_entity.pdbx_description
1 polymer ?
#
loop_
_entity_poly.entity_id
_entity_poly.type
_entity_poly.pdbx_seq_one_letter_code
_entity_poly.pdbx_strand_id
1 'polypeptide(L)'
;MKIALVPILLLSFNSMAQVDKNLCNLNEDKIIRRITPMYTPNYFFKTSPDGRYIYYIGGHKNWRLDTTNGEELLLPGSADPVPSIDGKIMTSINWRVSGRKNWSLNLMPMENWDISRGFFGKINYEKVTVDTNTERTYQSVGTLGGNKYRVLSYDERAASISLKDYTLTSNGSFSANRNDNQQKFPNMRLPMISKDGKEFASLDIETNQTVIYRINDDGTGAKEIERLDFPSGKVDFSNDRKKLVFHVTEKVSRSGPRSSEVQMPPTFDNRHEVRNVFVYDRETKSITPVTQNQRGNSYYPVFLEDDKVVYLDQTSGKLSFVIKEVPKVVPKSIEVARSCFEGDDFDRSLENLADLWKSVCTDWTGNNSGGSKVMMLNMPDELCRQIAKATGDREVSLMCDALKKSEIKRPRVSNTKDKFKKMVKVKCMICHQENIPFFDKEKVKSHKDEILKRINSNDPSYRMPLGGELTKEEKKEFTEYFKSL
;
A
#
# COMPACT_ATOMS: atom_id res chain seq x y z
N MET A 1 70.15 -33.50 22.07
CA MET A 1 69.08 -33.24 21.11
C MET A 1 67.94 -32.52 21.83
N LYS A 2 67.77 -31.21 21.58
CA LYS A 2 66.67 -30.41 22.17
C LYS A 2 65.53 -30.39 21.16
N ILE A 3 64.42 -31.05 21.49
CA ILE A 3 63.19 -31.03 20.70
C ILE A 3 62.55 -29.65 20.93
N ALA A 4 62.65 -28.78 19.93
CA ALA A 4 61.95 -27.50 19.94
C ALA A 4 60.46 -27.76 19.68
N LEU A 5 59.63 -27.63 20.72
CA LEU A 5 58.18 -27.53 20.58
C LEU A 5 57.88 -26.21 19.85
N VAL A 6 57.57 -26.31 18.56
CA VAL A 6 56.95 -25.22 17.78
C VAL A 6 55.48 -25.14 18.23
N PRO A 7 55.03 -24.03 18.82
CA PRO A 7 53.61 -23.85 19.08
C PRO A 7 52.93 -23.67 17.71
N ILE A 8 52.20 -24.69 17.27
CA ILE A 8 51.27 -24.57 16.15
C ILE A 8 50.19 -23.60 16.60
N LEU A 9 50.37 -22.31 16.28
CA LEU A 9 49.31 -21.32 16.29
C LEU A 9 48.30 -21.80 15.24
N LEU A 10 47.33 -22.60 15.67
CA LEU A 10 46.09 -22.83 14.93
C LEU A 10 45.40 -21.46 14.86
N LEU A 11 45.80 -20.65 13.88
CA LEU A 11 44.99 -19.58 13.35
C LEU A 11 43.75 -20.27 12.82
N SER A 12 42.76 -20.45 13.69
CA SER A 12 41.37 -20.59 13.31
C SER A 12 41.02 -19.31 12.58
N PHE A 13 41.39 -19.26 11.31
CA PHE A 13 40.70 -18.48 10.31
C PHE A 13 39.29 -19.04 10.33
N ASN A 14 38.49 -18.53 11.27
CA ASN A 14 37.06 -18.51 11.15
C ASN A 14 36.84 -17.74 9.86
N SER A 15 36.77 -18.49 8.75
CA SER A 15 36.29 -18.05 7.48
C SER A 15 34.84 -17.67 7.73
N MET A 16 34.64 -16.49 8.31
CA MET A 16 33.34 -15.87 8.43
C MET A 16 32.82 -15.85 7.01
N ALA A 17 31.80 -16.65 6.74
CA ALA A 17 31.17 -16.70 5.44
C ALA A 17 30.80 -15.26 5.09
N GLN A 18 31.48 -14.70 4.09
CA GLN A 18 31.26 -13.33 3.69
C GLN A 18 29.85 -13.24 3.11
N VAL A 19 28.99 -12.46 3.75
CA VAL A 19 27.63 -12.22 3.26
C VAL A 19 27.73 -11.36 2.00
N ASP A 20 27.13 -11.83 0.90
CA ASP A 20 27.10 -11.09 -0.36
C ASP A 20 26.17 -9.88 -0.23
N LYS A 21 26.78 -8.70 -0.07
CA LYS A 21 26.05 -7.43 0.03
C LYS A 21 25.24 -7.09 -1.22
N ASN A 22 25.50 -7.70 -2.36
CA ASN A 22 24.67 -7.46 -3.56
C ASN A 22 23.26 -8.00 -3.39
N LEU A 23 23.06 -9.02 -2.55
CA LEU A 23 21.75 -9.56 -2.21
C LEU A 23 20.92 -8.60 -1.34
N CYS A 24 21.56 -7.58 -0.77
CA CYS A 24 20.88 -6.54 -0.01
C CYS A 24 20.09 -5.58 -0.91
N ASN A 25 20.40 -5.47 -2.21
CA ASN A 25 19.75 -4.50 -3.07
C ASN A 25 18.51 -5.11 -3.72
N LEU A 26 17.33 -4.52 -3.49
CA LEU A 26 16.21 -4.73 -4.38
C LEU A 26 16.58 -4.27 -5.79
N ASN A 27 16.17 -5.04 -6.80
CA ASN A 27 16.37 -4.64 -8.18
C ASN A 27 15.62 -3.32 -8.44
N GLU A 28 16.38 -2.23 -8.63
CA GLU A 28 15.86 -0.85 -8.70
C GLU A 28 15.31 -0.48 -10.08
N ASP A 29 15.45 -1.35 -11.08
CA ASP A 29 15.46 -1.01 -12.52
C ASP A 29 14.08 -0.70 -13.17
N LYS A 30 13.11 -0.14 -12.43
CA LYS A 30 11.76 0.15 -12.99
C LYS A 30 11.14 1.48 -12.60
N ILE A 31 11.94 2.53 -12.48
CA ILE A 31 11.37 3.89 -12.49
C ILE A 31 10.79 4.15 -13.88
N ILE A 32 9.46 4.25 -13.98
CA ILE A 32 8.77 4.58 -15.22
C ILE A 32 9.00 6.06 -15.54
N ARG A 33 8.88 6.90 -14.51
CA ARG A 33 8.94 8.35 -14.67
C ARG A 33 9.38 9.04 -13.40
N ARG A 34 10.13 10.13 -13.56
CA ARG A 34 10.46 11.08 -12.50
C ARG A 34 10.11 12.48 -12.98
N ILE A 35 9.42 13.25 -12.14
CA ILE A 35 8.96 14.60 -12.47
C ILE A 35 9.28 15.52 -11.30
N THR A 36 10.07 16.55 -11.55
CA THR A 36 10.35 17.60 -10.57
C THR A 36 9.39 18.76 -10.82
N PRO A 37 8.43 19.04 -9.92
CA PRO A 37 7.54 20.18 -10.07
C PRO A 37 8.29 21.50 -9.90
N MET A 38 7.71 22.59 -10.42
CA MET A 38 8.22 23.95 -10.31
C MET A 38 8.29 24.40 -8.85
N TYR A 39 7.28 24.05 -8.06
CA TYR A 39 7.22 24.35 -6.63
C TYR A 39 7.52 23.10 -5.80
N THR A 40 8.42 23.23 -4.82
CA THR A 40 8.74 22.17 -3.87
C THR A 40 7.45 21.66 -3.19
N PRO A 41 7.07 20.39 -3.41
CA PRO A 41 5.89 19.82 -2.78
C PRO A 41 6.05 19.80 -1.27
N ASN A 42 4.95 20.05 -0.59
CA ASN A 42 4.87 19.85 0.84
C ASN A 42 4.56 18.37 1.17
N TYR A 43 4.06 18.10 2.38
CA TYR A 43 3.80 16.78 2.93
C TYR A 43 2.47 16.10 2.48
N PHE A 44 1.90 16.46 1.34
CA PHE A 44 0.70 15.80 0.83
C PHE A 44 0.50 16.00 -0.67
N PHE A 45 0.08 14.93 -1.34
CA PHE A 45 -0.40 14.97 -2.71
C PHE A 45 -1.41 13.83 -2.96
N LYS A 46 -2.16 13.95 -4.05
CA LYS A 46 -3.03 12.91 -4.62
C LYS A 46 -2.87 12.89 -6.14
N THR A 47 -3.46 11.89 -6.79
CA THR A 47 -3.39 11.75 -8.25
C THR A 47 -4.73 11.34 -8.85
N SER A 48 -4.87 11.54 -10.16
CA SER A 48 -5.83 10.80 -10.95
C SER A 48 -5.42 9.31 -11.00
N PRO A 49 -6.38 8.38 -11.16
CA PRO A 49 -6.08 6.95 -11.22
C PRO A 49 -5.07 6.59 -12.32
N ASP A 50 -5.17 7.23 -13.48
CA ASP A 50 -4.26 7.02 -14.63
C ASP A 50 -2.86 7.63 -14.44
N GLY A 51 -2.63 8.40 -13.37
CA GLY A 51 -1.37 9.09 -13.10
C GLY A 51 -1.10 10.29 -14.02
N ARG A 52 -2.07 10.71 -14.82
CA ARG A 52 -1.95 11.91 -15.66
C ARG A 52 -1.86 13.18 -14.83
N TYR A 53 -2.62 13.30 -13.75
CA TYR A 53 -2.64 14.50 -12.91
C TYR A 53 -2.11 14.20 -11.51
N ILE A 54 -1.26 15.09 -11.01
CA ILE A 54 -0.79 15.10 -9.63
C ILE A 54 -1.25 16.40 -8.96
N TYR A 55 -2.00 16.29 -7.87
CA TYR A 55 -2.50 17.40 -7.08
C TYR A 55 -1.69 17.51 -5.82
N TYR A 56 -1.03 18.64 -5.59
CA TYR A 56 -0.10 18.79 -4.48
C TYR A 56 -0.11 20.21 -3.92
N ILE A 57 0.53 20.39 -2.76
CA ILE A 57 0.68 21.68 -2.11
C ILE A 57 2.10 22.18 -2.36
N GLY A 58 2.25 23.40 -2.90
CA GLY A 58 3.54 24.04 -3.16
C GLY A 58 3.46 25.53 -2.87
N GLY A 59 4.39 26.07 -2.08
CA GLY A 59 4.38 27.49 -1.70
C GLY A 59 3.08 27.94 -1.00
N HIS A 60 2.52 27.10 -0.13
CA HIS A 60 1.23 27.31 0.57
C HIS A 60 0.00 27.47 -0.34
N LYS A 61 0.07 26.91 -1.56
CA LYS A 61 -1.02 26.90 -2.54
C LYS A 61 -1.23 25.49 -3.08
N ASN A 62 -2.43 25.23 -3.58
CA ASN A 62 -2.77 23.98 -4.23
C ASN A 62 -2.46 24.05 -5.73
N TRP A 63 -1.85 23.01 -6.27
CA TRP A 63 -1.46 22.90 -7.67
C TRP A 63 -1.91 21.57 -8.26
N ARG A 64 -2.23 21.57 -9.55
CA ARG A 64 -2.38 20.37 -10.38
C ARG A 64 -1.28 20.37 -11.44
N LEU A 65 -0.43 19.35 -11.42
CA LEU A 65 0.58 19.06 -12.43
C LEU A 65 0.02 18.03 -13.43
N ASP A 66 -0.05 18.36 -14.72
CA ASP A 66 -0.23 17.38 -15.80
C ASP A 66 1.13 16.73 -16.08
N THR A 67 1.23 15.45 -15.76
CA THR A 67 2.47 14.71 -15.92
C THR A 67 2.86 14.66 -17.38
N THR A 68 1.94 14.63 -18.34
CA THR A 68 2.24 14.47 -19.78
C THR A 68 3.08 15.61 -20.33
N ASN A 69 2.67 16.85 -20.09
CA ASN A 69 3.26 18.06 -20.68
C ASN A 69 3.99 18.96 -19.65
N GLY A 70 3.90 18.66 -18.36
CA GLY A 70 4.48 19.47 -17.28
C GLY A 70 3.70 20.73 -16.92
N GLU A 71 2.47 20.91 -17.42
CA GLU A 71 1.63 22.06 -17.09
C GLU A 71 1.22 22.05 -15.62
N GLU A 72 1.50 23.14 -14.90
CA GLU A 72 1.03 23.35 -13.54
C GLU A 72 -0.08 24.39 -13.49
N LEU A 73 -1.21 24.01 -12.89
CA LEU A 73 -2.40 24.84 -12.74
C LEU A 73 -2.63 25.13 -11.26
N LEU A 74 -2.74 26.41 -10.90
CA LEU A 74 -3.13 26.83 -9.55
C LEU A 74 -4.59 26.43 -9.29
N LEU A 75 -4.88 25.90 -8.11
CA LEU A 75 -6.21 25.44 -7.70
C LEU A 75 -6.75 26.28 -6.52
N PRO A 76 -8.07 26.35 -6.31
CA PRO A 76 -8.66 26.99 -5.13
C PRO A 76 -8.23 26.31 -3.82
N GLY A 77 -8.20 27.09 -2.74
CA GLY A 77 -7.71 26.66 -1.43
C GLY A 77 -6.19 26.73 -1.30
N SER A 78 -5.69 26.25 -0.17
CA SER A 78 -4.27 26.31 0.20
C SER A 78 -3.74 25.02 0.81
N ALA A 79 -4.62 24.05 1.07
CA ALA A 79 -4.25 22.73 1.56
C ALA A 79 -5.09 21.62 0.92
N ASP A 80 -4.50 20.43 0.91
CA ASP A 80 -5.08 19.12 0.57
C ASP A 80 -6.01 19.11 -0.65
N PRO A 81 -5.52 19.33 -1.89
CA PRO A 81 -6.32 19.15 -3.08
C PRO A 81 -6.53 17.64 -3.33
N VAL A 82 -7.76 17.15 -3.15
CA VAL A 82 -8.10 15.72 -3.23
C VAL A 82 -9.17 15.50 -4.31
N PRO A 83 -8.83 14.89 -5.46
CA PRO A 83 -9.82 14.49 -6.45
C PRO A 83 -10.60 13.25 -6.00
N SER A 84 -11.83 13.09 -6.47
CA SER A 84 -12.55 11.81 -6.45
C SER A 84 -11.99 10.84 -7.49
N ILE A 85 -12.15 9.54 -7.23
CA ILE A 85 -11.64 8.52 -8.15
C ILE A 85 -12.35 8.55 -9.50
N ASP A 86 -13.63 8.96 -9.54
CA ASP A 86 -14.41 9.12 -10.77
C ASP A 86 -14.12 10.43 -11.53
N GLY A 87 -13.25 11.29 -11.00
CA GLY A 87 -12.82 12.53 -11.66
C GLY A 87 -13.91 13.57 -11.83
N LYS A 88 -15.01 13.48 -11.05
CA LYS A 88 -16.13 14.41 -11.10
C LYS A 88 -16.09 15.50 -10.04
N ILE A 89 -15.32 15.31 -8.96
CA ILE A 89 -15.16 16.34 -7.93
C ILE A 89 -13.71 16.44 -7.46
N MET A 90 -13.34 17.62 -7.01
CA MET A 90 -12.15 17.84 -6.20
C MET A 90 -12.55 18.59 -4.96
N THR A 91 -11.97 18.20 -3.83
CA THR A 91 -12.06 18.96 -2.59
C THR A 91 -10.75 19.66 -2.28
N SER A 92 -10.81 20.79 -1.58
CA SER A 92 -9.62 21.44 -1.01
C SER A 92 -9.97 22.24 0.23
N ILE A 93 -8.97 22.51 1.06
CA ILE A 93 -9.15 23.25 2.31
C ILE A 93 -8.73 24.72 2.12
N ASN A 94 -9.54 25.64 2.66
CA ASN A 94 -9.17 27.04 2.82
C ASN A 94 -8.44 27.25 4.16
N TRP A 95 -7.12 27.16 4.16
CA TRP A 95 -6.30 27.45 5.33
C TRP A 95 -5.58 28.79 5.16
N ARG A 96 -5.85 29.75 6.07
CA ARG A 96 -5.27 31.12 6.00
C ARG A 96 -5.52 31.83 4.66
N VAL A 97 -6.64 31.53 3.99
CA VAL A 97 -7.06 32.20 2.76
C VAL A 97 -7.87 33.45 3.13
N SER A 98 -7.39 34.62 2.70
CA SER A 98 -8.07 35.90 2.98
C SER A 98 -9.52 35.89 2.46
N GLY A 99 -10.46 36.41 3.26
CA GLY A 99 -11.89 36.48 2.92
C GLY A 99 -12.64 35.14 2.96
N ARG A 100 -12.00 34.04 3.38
CA ARG A 100 -12.64 32.73 3.56
C ARG A 100 -12.60 32.31 5.03
N LYS A 101 -13.62 31.58 5.50
CA LYS A 101 -13.57 30.94 6.83
C LYS A 101 -12.43 29.93 6.85
N ASN A 102 -11.55 30.04 7.85
CA ASN A 102 -10.43 29.12 8.01
C ASN A 102 -10.96 27.68 8.18
N TRP A 103 -10.33 26.73 7.53
CA TRP A 103 -10.73 25.31 7.47
C TRP A 103 -12.07 25.01 6.80
N SER A 104 -12.64 25.98 6.05
CA SER A 104 -13.76 25.69 5.15
C SER A 104 -13.34 24.81 3.99
N LEU A 105 -14.28 23.99 3.51
CA LEU A 105 -14.08 23.03 2.44
C LEU A 105 -14.55 23.60 1.10
N ASN A 106 -13.68 23.63 0.10
CA ASN A 106 -14.07 23.85 -1.29
C ASN A 106 -14.52 22.52 -1.90
N LEU A 107 -15.64 22.54 -2.60
CA LEU A 107 -16.19 21.47 -3.41
C LEU A 107 -16.22 21.98 -4.85
N MET A 108 -15.45 21.34 -5.73
CA MET A 108 -15.22 21.80 -7.10
C MET A 108 -15.65 20.70 -8.06
N PRO A 109 -16.62 20.94 -8.96
CA PRO A 109 -16.94 19.97 -9.98
C PRO A 109 -15.80 19.89 -11.00
N MET A 110 -15.55 18.67 -11.47
CA MET A 110 -14.50 18.33 -12.40
C MET A 110 -15.07 17.61 -13.61
N GLU A 111 -14.28 17.60 -14.69
CA GLU A 111 -14.51 16.81 -15.87
C GLU A 111 -13.18 16.17 -16.28
N ASN A 112 -13.15 14.85 -16.41
CA ASN A 112 -11.95 14.07 -16.74
C ASN A 112 -10.76 14.39 -15.81
N TRP A 113 -11.01 14.46 -14.50
CA TRP A 113 -9.99 14.83 -13.50
C TRP A 113 -9.35 16.21 -13.74
N ASP A 114 -9.99 17.08 -14.50
CA ASP A 114 -9.61 18.48 -14.61
C ASP A 114 -10.71 19.38 -14.06
N ILE A 115 -10.31 20.53 -13.49
CA ILE A 115 -11.29 21.49 -12.96
C ILE A 115 -11.99 22.22 -14.10
N SER A 116 -13.29 22.50 -13.93
CA SER A 116 -14.04 23.27 -14.93
C SER A 116 -13.42 24.66 -15.13
N ARG A 117 -13.06 24.96 -16.37
CA ARG A 117 -12.49 26.24 -16.79
C ARG A 117 -13.56 27.08 -17.50
N GLY A 118 -13.52 28.39 -17.27
CA GLY A 118 -14.31 29.36 -18.03
C GLY A 118 -13.72 29.61 -19.42
N PHE A 119 -14.36 30.50 -20.19
CA PHE A 119 -13.99 30.80 -21.58
C PHE A 119 -12.51 31.22 -21.77
N PHE A 120 -11.91 31.88 -20.77
CA PHE A 120 -10.51 32.32 -20.82
C PHE A 120 -9.51 31.30 -20.25
N GLY A 121 -9.90 30.03 -20.08
CA GLY A 121 -9.05 28.99 -19.50
C GLY A 121 -8.79 29.13 -17.99
N LYS A 122 -9.36 30.16 -17.33
CA LYS A 122 -9.29 30.38 -15.89
C LYS A 122 -10.29 29.48 -15.16
N ILE A 123 -10.03 29.19 -13.89
CA ILE A 123 -10.93 28.43 -13.02
C ILE A 123 -12.31 29.10 -12.98
N ASN A 124 -13.37 28.31 -13.15
CA ASN A 124 -14.73 28.81 -12.98
C ASN A 124 -15.10 28.82 -11.48
N TYR A 125 -14.85 29.96 -10.82
CA TYR A 125 -15.16 30.14 -9.40
C TYR A 125 -16.66 30.12 -9.07
N GLU A 126 -17.54 30.37 -10.05
CA GLU A 126 -19.00 30.33 -9.85
C GLU A 126 -19.51 28.91 -9.59
N LYS A 127 -18.76 27.90 -10.04
CA LYS A 127 -19.06 26.48 -9.80
C LYS A 127 -18.47 25.94 -8.49
N VAL A 128 -17.65 26.73 -7.78
CA VAL A 128 -17.02 26.30 -6.54
C VAL A 128 -17.98 26.53 -5.37
N THR A 129 -18.42 25.45 -4.74
CA THR A 129 -19.21 25.54 -3.50
C THR A 129 -18.25 25.53 -2.30
N VAL A 130 -18.51 26.37 -1.29
CA VAL A 130 -17.72 26.40 -0.05
C VAL A 130 -18.61 25.97 1.11
N ASP A 131 -18.29 24.83 1.72
CA ASP A 131 -18.89 24.43 2.99
C ASP A 131 -18.14 25.09 4.15
N THR A 132 -18.80 26.03 4.82
CA THR A 132 -18.28 26.76 5.99
C THR A 132 -18.54 26.05 7.31
N ASN A 133 -19.25 24.92 7.30
CA ASN A 133 -19.55 24.15 8.50
C ASN A 133 -18.45 23.13 8.84
N THR A 134 -17.31 23.18 8.15
CA THR A 134 -16.12 22.37 8.43
C THR A 134 -15.09 23.18 9.22
N GLU A 135 -14.42 22.55 10.19
CA GLU A 135 -13.37 23.17 11.02
C GLU A 135 -12.17 22.22 11.24
N ARG A 136 -11.65 21.62 10.17
CA ARG A 136 -10.74 20.46 10.26
C ARG A 136 -9.44 20.61 9.49
N THR A 137 -8.39 19.94 9.99
CA THR A 137 -7.01 20.15 9.52
C THR A 137 -6.62 19.29 8.34
N TYR A 138 -7.28 18.14 8.16
CA TYR A 138 -6.92 17.11 7.19
C TYR A 138 -8.18 16.60 6.48
N GLN A 139 -8.05 16.20 5.21
CA GLN A 139 -9.15 15.54 4.49
C GLN A 139 -8.76 14.43 3.50
N SER A 140 -9.72 13.55 3.23
CA SER A 140 -9.72 12.58 2.12
C SER A 140 -11.14 12.33 1.59
N VAL A 141 -11.26 11.83 0.36
CA VAL A 141 -12.54 11.68 -0.35
C VAL A 141 -12.71 10.25 -0.87
N GLY A 142 -13.87 9.66 -0.62
CA GLY A 142 -14.32 8.40 -1.20
C GLY A 142 -15.55 8.59 -2.09
N THR A 143 -15.69 7.77 -3.13
CA THR A 143 -16.80 7.83 -4.11
C THR A 143 -17.80 6.71 -3.84
N LEU A 144 -18.97 7.07 -3.33
CA LEU A 144 -20.02 6.13 -2.96
C LEU A 144 -20.86 5.65 -4.16
N GLY A 145 -20.66 6.26 -5.33
CA GLY A 145 -21.45 6.03 -6.55
C GLY A 145 -22.66 6.96 -6.65
N GLY A 146 -23.30 7.01 -7.83
CA GLY A 146 -24.50 7.83 -8.03
C GLY A 146 -24.32 9.32 -7.72
N ASN A 147 -23.15 9.88 -8.06
CA ASN A 147 -22.74 11.25 -7.73
C ASN A 147 -22.71 11.56 -6.22
N LYS A 148 -22.57 10.54 -5.37
CA LYS A 148 -22.39 10.69 -3.92
C LYS A 148 -20.92 10.49 -3.53
N TYR A 149 -20.46 11.34 -2.62
CA TYR A 149 -19.08 11.39 -2.16
C TYR A 149 -19.05 11.50 -0.65
N ARG A 150 -18.12 10.77 -0.02
CA ARG A 150 -17.87 10.84 1.42
C ARG A 150 -16.55 11.55 1.64
N VAL A 151 -16.60 12.67 2.35
CA VAL A 151 -15.39 13.38 2.80
C VAL A 151 -15.12 12.95 4.24
N LEU A 152 -13.96 12.34 4.45
CA LEU A 152 -13.39 12.14 5.77
C LEU A 152 -12.53 13.34 6.08
N SER A 153 -12.72 13.92 7.26
CA SER A 153 -11.80 14.93 7.78
C SER A 153 -11.52 14.73 9.26
N TYR A 154 -10.35 15.19 9.71
CA TYR A 154 -9.85 14.96 11.07
C TYR A 154 -9.76 16.28 11.84
N ASP A 155 -10.33 16.29 13.04
CA ASP A 155 -10.21 17.39 14.00
C ASP A 155 -9.17 17.00 15.05
N GLU A 156 -7.97 17.58 14.95
CA GLU A 156 -6.89 17.39 15.91
C GLU A 156 -7.25 17.82 17.33
N ARG A 157 -8.12 18.82 17.51
CA ARG A 157 -8.49 19.36 18.83
C ARG A 157 -9.46 18.43 19.54
N ALA A 158 -10.43 17.92 18.80
CA ALA A 158 -11.42 16.98 19.32
C ALA A 158 -10.93 15.52 19.28
N ALA A 159 -9.78 15.27 18.65
CA ALA A 159 -9.28 13.93 18.32
C ALA A 159 -10.38 13.04 17.73
N SER A 160 -11.10 13.60 16.77
CA SER A 160 -12.27 13.00 16.16
C SER A 160 -12.13 12.95 14.65
N ILE A 161 -12.60 11.85 14.09
CA ILE A 161 -12.83 11.73 12.66
C ILE A 161 -14.27 12.18 12.43
N SER A 162 -14.49 12.89 11.34
CA SER A 162 -15.87 13.03 10.87
C SER A 162 -16.02 12.84 9.39
N LEU A 163 -17.16 12.24 9.11
CA LEU A 163 -17.60 11.85 7.79
C LEU A 163 -18.78 12.73 7.41
N LYS A 164 -18.73 13.26 6.20
CA LYS A 164 -19.83 14.00 5.62
C LYS A 164 -20.04 13.58 4.19
N ASP A 165 -21.29 13.30 3.86
CA ASP A 165 -21.68 12.89 2.53
C ASP A 165 -22.23 14.08 1.74
N TYR A 166 -21.74 14.20 0.52
CA TYR A 166 -22.13 15.21 -0.46
C TYR A 166 -22.70 14.54 -1.69
N THR A 167 -23.66 15.21 -2.34
CA THR A 167 -24.21 14.80 -3.63
C THR A 167 -23.95 15.90 -4.64
N LEU A 168 -23.30 15.55 -5.76
CA LEU A 168 -23.17 16.42 -6.91
C LEU A 168 -24.48 16.37 -7.73
N THR A 169 -25.17 17.50 -7.77
CA THR A 169 -26.42 17.65 -8.52
C THR A 169 -26.16 17.84 -10.01
N SER A 170 -27.19 17.69 -10.85
CA SER A 170 -27.07 17.80 -12.31
C SER A 170 -26.63 19.19 -12.81
N ASN A 171 -26.87 20.25 -12.03
CA ASN A 171 -26.44 21.61 -12.38
C ASN A 171 -24.99 21.91 -11.94
N GLY A 172 -24.28 20.93 -11.37
CA GLY A 172 -22.91 21.08 -10.88
C GLY A 172 -22.79 21.64 -9.46
N SER A 173 -23.90 21.91 -8.76
CA SER A 173 -23.90 22.33 -7.35
C SER A 173 -23.89 21.13 -6.40
N PHE A 174 -23.59 21.37 -5.13
CA PHE A 174 -23.51 20.33 -4.10
C PHE A 174 -24.65 20.47 -3.08
N SER A 175 -25.22 19.33 -2.70
CA SER A 175 -26.05 19.21 -1.50
C SER A 175 -25.35 18.31 -0.49
N ALA A 176 -25.51 18.58 0.80
CA ALA A 176 -24.93 17.77 1.88
C ALA A 176 -25.98 17.45 2.95
N ASN A 177 -25.75 16.39 3.70
CA ASN A 177 -26.50 16.17 4.94
C ASN A 177 -26.18 17.31 5.93
N ARG A 178 -27.19 17.72 6.72
CA ARG A 178 -27.05 18.86 7.65
C ARG A 178 -25.97 18.63 8.71
N ASN A 179 -25.83 17.39 9.18
CA ASN A 179 -24.97 17.06 10.31
C ASN A 179 -23.79 16.20 9.86
N ASP A 180 -22.65 16.52 10.47
CA ASP A 180 -21.42 15.76 10.39
C ASP A 180 -21.52 14.52 11.28
N ASN A 181 -21.17 13.35 10.75
CA ASN A 181 -21.08 12.14 11.57
C ASN A 181 -19.73 12.14 12.28
N GLN A 182 -19.70 12.62 13.53
CA GLN A 182 -18.49 12.66 14.36
C GLN A 182 -18.28 11.34 15.11
N GLN A 183 -17.06 10.82 15.02
CA GLN A 183 -16.64 9.58 15.67
C GLN A 183 -15.36 9.87 16.46
N LYS A 184 -15.35 9.52 17.75
CA LYS A 184 -14.21 9.77 18.65
C LYS A 184 -13.16 8.68 18.49
N PHE A 185 -11.94 9.08 18.16
CA PHE A 185 -10.79 8.20 17.98
C PHE A 185 -9.53 8.87 18.56
N PRO A 186 -9.41 8.95 19.90
CA PRO A 186 -8.45 9.86 20.57
C PRO A 186 -6.98 9.67 20.16
N ASN A 187 -6.60 8.42 19.92
CA ASN A 187 -5.24 8.01 19.63
C ASN A 187 -4.98 7.78 18.12
N MET A 188 -5.95 8.07 17.26
CA MET A 188 -5.81 7.85 15.83
C MET A 188 -5.22 9.09 15.14
N ARG A 189 -4.28 8.87 14.23
CA ARG A 189 -3.64 9.90 13.40
C ARG A 189 -3.58 9.45 11.96
N LEU A 190 -3.35 10.41 11.06
CA LEU A 190 -3.16 10.17 9.62
C LEU A 190 -4.32 9.37 8.98
N PRO A 191 -5.60 9.66 9.29
CA PRO A 191 -6.69 8.85 8.74
C PRO A 191 -6.77 9.02 7.23
N MET A 192 -7.02 7.95 6.48
CA MET A 192 -7.09 7.97 5.03
C MET A 192 -8.27 7.12 4.58
N ILE A 193 -9.25 7.71 3.89
CA ILE A 193 -10.41 6.97 3.37
C ILE A 193 -10.04 6.18 2.10
N SER A 194 -10.64 5.01 1.95
CA SER A 194 -10.62 4.20 0.72
C SER A 194 -11.33 4.90 -0.44
N LYS A 195 -10.98 4.52 -1.68
CA LYS A 195 -11.50 5.17 -2.90
C LYS A 195 -13.02 5.06 -3.02
N ASP A 196 -13.64 4.02 -2.46
CA ASP A 196 -15.08 3.80 -2.47
C ASP A 196 -15.81 4.37 -1.23
N GLY A 197 -15.07 4.97 -0.30
CA GLY A 197 -15.63 5.61 0.90
C GLY A 197 -16.15 4.66 1.98
N LYS A 198 -15.91 3.35 1.87
CA LYS A 198 -16.48 2.35 2.80
C LYS A 198 -15.51 1.90 3.90
N GLU A 199 -14.23 2.18 3.74
CA GLU A 199 -13.19 1.87 4.72
C GLU A 199 -12.28 3.09 4.93
N PHE A 200 -11.63 3.18 6.09
CA PHE A 200 -10.49 4.08 6.29
C PHE A 200 -9.40 3.40 7.10
N ALA A 201 -8.16 3.81 6.89
CA ALA A 201 -7.01 3.40 7.70
C ALA A 201 -6.55 4.57 8.57
N SER A 202 -6.02 4.30 9.76
CA SER A 202 -5.41 5.31 10.64
C SER A 202 -4.25 4.70 11.43
N LEU A 203 -3.28 5.51 11.83
CA LEU A 203 -2.23 5.12 12.76
C LEU A 203 -2.73 5.30 14.19
N ASP A 204 -2.80 4.20 14.94
CA ASP A 204 -2.99 4.20 16.39
C ASP A 204 -1.65 4.52 17.06
N ILE A 205 -1.53 5.70 17.67
CA ILE A 205 -0.28 6.17 18.27
C ILE A 205 0.04 5.47 19.60
N GLU A 206 -0.95 4.86 20.25
CA GLU A 206 -0.76 4.16 21.52
C GLU A 206 -0.11 2.81 21.27
N THR A 207 -0.65 2.06 20.32
CA THR A 207 -0.12 0.73 19.94
C THR A 207 0.98 0.83 18.87
N ASN A 208 1.15 2.00 18.25
CA ASN A 208 2.05 2.24 17.12
C ASN A 208 1.77 1.28 15.95
N GLN A 209 0.49 1.04 15.68
CA GLN A 209 -0.02 0.11 14.66
C GLN A 209 -0.98 0.81 13.72
N THR A 210 -1.04 0.34 12.49
CA THR A 210 -2.03 0.83 11.53
C THR A 210 -3.32 0.03 11.64
N VAL A 211 -4.45 0.71 11.75
CA VAL A 211 -5.77 0.09 11.97
C VAL A 211 -6.70 0.46 10.82
N ILE A 212 -7.44 -0.53 10.32
CA ILE A 212 -8.42 -0.36 9.26
C ILE A 212 -9.82 -0.52 9.84
N TYR A 213 -10.68 0.45 9.53
CA TYR A 213 -12.06 0.49 9.94
C TYR A 213 -12.99 0.37 8.74
N ARG A 214 -14.06 -0.41 8.87
CA ARG A 214 -15.21 -0.39 7.97
C ARG A 214 -16.22 0.64 8.46
N ILE A 215 -16.61 1.53 7.58
CA ILE A 215 -17.61 2.57 7.83
C ILE A 215 -19.00 2.01 7.56
N ASN A 216 -19.97 2.34 8.40
CA ASN A 216 -21.39 2.08 8.12
C ASN A 216 -21.82 2.78 6.81
N ASP A 217 -22.82 2.22 6.13
CA ASP A 217 -23.30 2.77 4.85
C ASP A 217 -23.77 4.23 4.98
N ASP A 218 -24.35 4.60 6.13
CA ASP A 218 -24.81 5.96 6.46
C ASP A 218 -23.71 6.87 7.07
N GLY A 219 -22.50 6.33 7.30
CA GLY A 219 -21.37 7.05 7.88
C GLY A 219 -21.45 7.29 9.39
N THR A 220 -22.47 6.77 10.09
CA THR A 220 -22.73 7.06 11.52
C THR A 220 -21.75 6.40 12.48
N GLY A 221 -21.03 5.37 12.02
CA GLY A 221 -20.07 4.63 12.82
C GLY A 221 -19.05 3.89 11.97
N ALA A 222 -18.07 3.30 12.64
CA ALA A 222 -17.09 2.44 12.01
C ALA A 222 -16.64 1.32 12.96
N LYS A 223 -16.27 0.17 12.39
CA LYS A 223 -15.81 -1.02 13.12
C LYS A 223 -14.42 -1.41 12.64
N GLU A 224 -13.50 -1.67 13.57
CA GLU A 224 -12.19 -2.24 13.24
C GLU A 224 -12.36 -3.59 12.52
N ILE A 225 -11.69 -3.75 11.37
CA ILE A 225 -11.72 -4.98 10.58
C ILE A 225 -10.34 -5.61 10.40
N GLU A 226 -9.27 -4.85 10.63
CA GLU A 226 -7.90 -5.29 10.42
C GLU A 226 -6.92 -4.37 11.14
N ARG A 227 -5.82 -4.94 11.63
CA ARG A 227 -4.74 -4.25 12.33
C ARG A 227 -3.40 -4.79 11.84
N LEU A 228 -2.49 -3.89 11.53
CA LEU A 228 -1.16 -4.22 11.02
C LEU A 228 -0.14 -4.16 12.16
N ASP A 229 0.76 -5.14 12.21
CA ASP A 229 1.81 -5.27 13.24
C ASP A 229 2.96 -4.23 13.10
N PHE A 230 2.75 -3.16 12.33
CA PHE A 230 3.73 -2.12 12.08
C PHE A 230 3.08 -0.74 11.97
N PRO A 231 3.81 0.31 12.38
CA PRO A 231 3.39 1.68 12.11
C PRO A 231 3.52 1.94 10.62
N SER A 232 2.55 2.66 10.07
CA SER A 232 2.66 3.23 8.74
C SER A 232 2.41 4.71 8.80
N GLY A 233 3.08 5.45 7.91
CA GLY A 233 2.70 6.82 7.60
C GLY A 233 1.33 6.87 6.91
N LYS A 234 1.05 7.94 6.18
CA LYS A 234 -0.22 8.01 5.42
C LYS A 234 -0.34 6.83 4.43
N VAL A 235 -1.46 6.14 4.52
CA VAL A 235 -1.85 5.00 3.68
C VAL A 235 -2.68 5.47 2.47
N ASP A 236 -2.56 4.77 1.34
CA ASP A 236 -3.53 4.85 0.25
C ASP A 236 -4.05 3.46 -0.12
N PHE A 237 -5.35 3.36 -0.36
CA PHE A 237 -6.01 2.11 -0.77
C PHE A 237 -5.92 1.96 -2.29
N SER A 238 -5.67 0.75 -2.75
CA SER A 238 -5.93 0.37 -4.14
C SER A 238 -7.41 0.52 -4.48
N ASN A 239 -7.75 0.61 -5.77
CA ASN A 239 -9.13 0.84 -6.23
C ASN A 239 -10.11 -0.25 -5.78
N ASP A 240 -9.65 -1.50 -5.66
CA ASP A 240 -10.45 -2.63 -5.17
C ASP A 240 -10.32 -2.88 -3.65
N ARG A 241 -9.52 -2.06 -2.97
CA ARG A 241 -9.17 -2.12 -1.53
C ARG A 241 -8.40 -3.37 -1.11
N LYS A 242 -7.95 -4.22 -2.03
CA LYS A 242 -7.21 -5.44 -1.67
C LYS A 242 -5.79 -5.16 -1.22
N LYS A 243 -5.24 -4.02 -1.63
CA LYS A 243 -3.89 -3.58 -1.29
C LYS A 243 -3.89 -2.20 -0.64
N LEU A 244 -2.90 -1.99 0.21
CA LEU A 244 -2.53 -0.71 0.81
C LEU A 244 -1.13 -0.33 0.35
N VAL A 245 -0.88 0.95 0.11
CA VAL A 245 0.47 1.47 -0.09
C VAL A 245 0.74 2.50 0.99
N PHE A 246 1.94 2.45 1.57
CA PHE A 246 2.31 3.28 2.70
C PHE A 246 3.83 3.45 2.74
N HIS A 247 4.30 4.33 3.61
CA HIS A 247 5.72 4.42 3.93
C HIS A 247 5.95 4.08 5.39
N VAL A 248 7.18 3.66 5.69
CA VAL A 248 7.67 3.50 7.07
C VAL A 248 8.96 4.31 7.22
N THR A 249 9.07 5.01 8.34
CA THR A 249 10.20 5.85 8.69
C THR A 249 11.15 5.09 9.60
N GLU A 250 12.41 5.02 9.18
CA GLU A 250 13.51 4.41 9.89
C GLU A 250 14.47 5.44 10.45
N LYS A 251 14.95 5.20 11.67
CA LYS A 251 16.01 6.03 12.27
C LYS A 251 17.36 5.50 11.84
N VAL A 252 18.12 6.31 11.10
CA VAL A 252 19.47 5.92 10.65
C VAL A 252 20.57 6.35 11.63
N SER A 253 20.30 7.29 12.53
CA SER A 253 21.25 7.75 13.56
C SER A 253 20.66 7.74 14.97
N ARG A 254 21.49 7.43 15.98
CA ARG A 254 21.13 7.53 17.40
C ARG A 254 21.02 8.97 17.90
N SER A 255 21.75 9.89 17.29
CA SER A 255 21.85 11.29 17.73
C SER A 255 20.77 12.22 17.14
N GLY A 256 19.76 11.65 16.48
CA GLY A 256 18.69 12.42 15.86
C GLY A 256 17.50 12.71 16.79
N PRO A 257 16.65 13.69 16.41
CA PRO A 257 15.37 13.89 17.07
C PRO A 257 14.52 12.60 17.03
N ARG A 258 13.52 12.51 17.91
CA ARG A 258 12.56 11.41 17.85
C ARG A 258 11.77 11.49 16.53
N SER A 259 12.18 10.68 15.56
CA SER A 259 11.37 10.37 14.39
C SER A 259 10.01 9.81 14.80
N SER A 260 8.95 10.30 14.17
CA SER A 260 7.61 9.78 14.30
C SER A 260 6.84 9.98 13.00
N GLU A 261 6.02 9.01 12.61
CA GLU A 261 5.11 9.10 11.46
C GLU A 261 4.15 10.29 11.55
N VAL A 262 3.87 10.78 12.77
CA VAL A 262 2.94 11.90 12.99
C VAL A 262 3.60 13.28 12.87
N GLN A 263 4.92 13.36 12.72
CA GLN A 263 5.62 14.65 12.68
C GLN A 263 5.39 15.36 11.34
N MET A 264 4.79 16.56 11.38
CA MET A 264 4.58 17.42 10.21
C MET A 264 5.20 18.81 10.40
N PRO A 265 5.88 19.38 9.39
CA PRO A 265 6.39 18.70 8.20
C PRO A 265 7.45 17.65 8.59
N PRO A 266 7.62 16.58 7.79
CA PRO A 266 8.71 15.63 8.02
C PRO A 266 10.05 16.36 7.94
N THR A 267 11.00 16.00 8.80
CA THR A 267 12.37 16.49 8.67
C THR A 267 13.00 15.80 7.47
N PHE A 268 13.43 16.60 6.50
CA PHE A 268 14.08 16.13 5.28
C PHE A 268 15.60 15.91 5.48
N ASP A 269 16.00 15.53 6.69
CA ASP A 269 17.40 15.26 7.04
C ASP A 269 17.71 13.77 6.88
N ASN A 270 18.28 13.45 5.72
CA ASN A 270 18.70 12.09 5.36
C ASN A 270 19.82 11.52 6.25
N ARG A 271 20.36 12.30 7.20
CA ARG A 271 21.33 11.83 8.22
C ARG A 271 20.67 11.23 9.45
N HIS A 272 19.38 11.49 9.65
CA HIS A 272 18.65 11.02 10.84
C HIS A 272 17.57 10.02 10.50
N GLU A 273 16.97 10.15 9.32
CA GLU A 273 15.84 9.31 8.91
C GLU A 273 15.93 8.87 7.46
N VAL A 274 15.40 7.68 7.20
CA VAL A 274 15.15 7.16 5.86
C VAL A 274 13.72 6.66 5.80
N ARG A 275 13.02 6.97 4.71
CA ARG A 275 11.65 6.50 4.48
C ARG A 275 11.60 5.57 3.28
N ASN A 276 10.92 4.44 3.45
CA ASN A 276 10.71 3.47 2.40
C ASN A 276 9.23 3.22 2.16
N VAL A 277 8.86 3.02 0.89
CA VAL A 277 7.50 2.73 0.45
C VAL A 277 7.30 1.23 0.34
N PHE A 278 6.14 0.77 0.79
CA PHE A 278 5.72 -0.62 0.80
C PHE A 278 4.29 -0.75 0.31
N VAL A 279 3.98 -1.92 -0.25
CA VAL A 279 2.63 -2.37 -0.56
C VAL A 279 2.29 -3.55 0.32
N TYR A 280 1.17 -3.47 1.04
CA TYR A 280 0.59 -4.59 1.78
C TYR A 280 -0.59 -5.17 1.01
N ASP A 281 -0.53 -6.47 0.73
CA ASP A 281 -1.64 -7.25 0.17
C ASP A 281 -2.45 -7.85 1.32
N ARG A 282 -3.72 -7.47 1.42
CA ARG A 282 -4.60 -7.83 2.53
C ARG A 282 -5.15 -9.24 2.40
N GLU A 283 -5.23 -9.78 1.19
CA GLU A 283 -5.70 -11.14 0.95
C GLU A 283 -4.62 -12.13 1.38
N THR A 284 -3.38 -11.87 0.98
CA THR A 284 -2.26 -12.76 1.27
C THR A 284 -1.46 -12.40 2.52
N LYS A 285 -1.78 -11.28 3.18
CA LYS A 285 -1.08 -10.76 4.37
C LYS A 285 0.42 -10.55 4.14
N SER A 286 0.79 -10.20 2.91
CA SER A 286 2.18 -10.05 2.50
C SER A 286 2.55 -8.61 2.23
N ILE A 287 3.81 -8.26 2.47
CA ILE A 287 4.34 -6.94 2.18
C ILE A 287 5.32 -7.03 1.02
N THR A 288 5.33 -6.03 0.14
CA THR A 288 6.26 -5.87 -0.97
C THR A 288 6.91 -4.48 -0.90
N PRO A 289 8.23 -4.37 -0.78
CA PRO A 289 8.92 -3.09 -0.81
C PRO A 289 8.89 -2.52 -2.22
N VAL A 290 8.55 -1.25 -2.32
CA VAL A 290 8.61 -0.46 -3.56
C VAL A 290 9.95 0.29 -3.63
N THR A 291 10.47 0.73 -2.48
CA THR A 291 11.78 1.38 -2.36
C THR A 291 12.60 0.75 -1.23
N GLN A 292 13.92 0.86 -1.35
CA GLN A 292 14.87 0.46 -0.31
C GLN A 292 16.03 1.46 -0.26
N ASN A 293 15.66 2.69 0.03
CA ASN A 293 16.58 3.79 0.23
C ASN A 293 17.60 3.42 1.31
N GLN A 294 18.88 3.60 1.00
CA GLN A 294 19.96 3.60 1.99
C GLN A 294 20.15 5.00 2.60
N ARG A 295 19.81 6.03 1.80
CA ARG A 295 19.78 7.45 2.13
C ARG A 295 18.62 8.10 1.38
N GLY A 296 18.09 9.19 1.91
CA GLY A 296 16.96 9.90 1.30
C GLY A 296 15.61 9.37 1.77
N ASN A 297 14.54 9.95 1.23
CA ASN A 297 13.18 9.73 1.72
C ASN A 297 12.21 9.49 0.56
N SER A 298 11.55 8.34 0.58
CA SER A 298 10.40 8.03 -0.28
C SER A 298 9.14 8.00 0.58
N TYR A 299 8.18 8.88 0.30
CA TYR A 299 7.05 9.09 1.22
C TYR A 299 5.77 9.54 0.49
N TYR A 300 4.64 9.47 1.21
CA TYR A 300 3.27 9.70 0.71
C TYR A 300 2.91 8.96 -0.58
N PRO A 301 3.06 7.63 -0.62
CA PRO A 301 2.70 6.89 -1.82
C PRO A 301 1.20 6.91 -2.09
N VAL A 302 0.83 6.88 -3.37
CA VAL A 302 -0.55 6.81 -3.86
C VAL A 302 -0.61 5.74 -4.94
N PHE A 303 -1.65 4.91 -4.93
CA PHE A 303 -1.88 3.95 -6.00
C PHE A 303 -2.35 4.66 -7.27
N LEU A 304 -1.81 4.20 -8.39
CA LEU A 304 -2.35 4.41 -9.72
C LEU A 304 -3.02 3.11 -10.19
N GLU A 305 -3.60 3.13 -11.38
CA GLU A 305 -4.05 1.93 -12.09
C GLU A 305 -2.87 1.00 -12.42
N ASP A 306 -3.18 -0.26 -12.71
CA ASP A 306 -2.23 -1.31 -13.11
C ASP A 306 -1.08 -1.63 -12.13
N ASP A 307 -1.35 -1.62 -10.81
CA ASP A 307 -0.32 -1.90 -9.79
C ASP A 307 0.91 -0.98 -9.91
N LYS A 308 0.70 0.28 -10.30
CA LYS A 308 1.72 1.34 -10.25
C LYS A 308 1.52 2.18 -9.00
N VAL A 309 2.61 2.74 -8.51
CA VAL A 309 2.62 3.65 -7.36
C VAL A 309 3.35 4.91 -7.76
N VAL A 310 2.81 6.04 -7.33
CA VAL A 310 3.51 7.32 -7.32
C VAL A 310 3.88 7.67 -5.88
N TYR A 311 5.07 8.22 -5.67
CA TYR A 311 5.51 8.70 -4.35
C TYR A 311 6.37 9.95 -4.51
N LEU A 312 6.52 10.72 -3.42
CA LEU A 312 7.50 11.79 -3.35
C LEU A 312 8.84 11.20 -2.96
N ASP A 313 9.86 11.50 -3.75
CA ASP A 313 11.23 11.07 -3.55
C ASP A 313 12.15 12.26 -3.34
N GLN A 314 12.97 12.19 -2.29
CA GLN A 314 13.96 13.21 -1.96
C GLN A 314 15.35 12.72 -2.35
N THR A 315 15.85 13.17 -3.50
CA THR A 315 17.22 12.92 -3.96
C THR A 315 17.97 14.24 -4.09
N SER A 316 19.17 14.32 -3.52
CA SER A 316 20.04 15.50 -3.64
C SER A 316 19.38 16.83 -3.21
N GLY A 317 18.56 16.78 -2.16
CA GLY A 317 17.86 17.94 -1.62
C GLY A 317 16.65 18.43 -2.44
N LYS A 318 16.32 17.80 -3.56
CA LYS A 318 15.14 18.11 -4.36
C LYS A 318 14.07 17.04 -4.18
N LEU A 319 12.81 17.49 -4.15
CA LEU A 319 11.64 16.61 -4.15
C LEU A 319 11.14 16.41 -5.57
N SER A 320 10.85 15.16 -5.93
CA SER A 320 10.28 14.79 -7.23
C SER A 320 9.20 13.74 -7.04
N PHE A 321 8.19 13.76 -7.90
CA PHE A 321 7.24 12.65 -8.02
C PHE A 321 7.90 11.53 -8.83
N VAL A 322 7.86 10.31 -8.29
CA VAL A 322 8.39 9.12 -8.96
C VAL A 322 7.26 8.13 -9.17
N ILE A 323 7.06 7.72 -10.43
CA ILE A 323 6.11 6.68 -10.82
C ILE A 323 6.90 5.38 -11.03
N LYS A 324 6.49 4.33 -10.33
CA LYS A 324 7.17 3.02 -10.33
C LYS A 324 6.15 1.88 -10.39
N GLU A 325 6.48 0.80 -11.08
CA GLU A 325 5.73 -0.45 -10.97
C GLU A 325 5.97 -1.09 -9.59
N VAL A 326 4.94 -1.66 -8.98
CA VAL A 326 5.15 -2.49 -7.78
C VAL A 326 6.02 -3.69 -8.16
N PRO A 327 7.17 -3.91 -7.49
CA PRO A 327 8.06 -5.02 -7.81
C PRO A 327 7.35 -6.38 -7.73
N LYS A 328 7.66 -7.25 -8.70
CA LYS A 328 7.16 -8.64 -8.70
C LYS A 328 8.06 -9.50 -7.84
N VAL A 329 7.98 -9.35 -6.52
CA VAL A 329 8.63 -10.24 -5.56
C VAL A 329 7.71 -11.41 -5.21
N VAL A 330 8.28 -12.53 -4.76
CA VAL A 330 7.49 -13.63 -4.19
C VAL A 330 6.99 -13.14 -2.83
N PRO A 331 5.68 -12.92 -2.65
CA PRO A 331 5.18 -12.40 -1.40
C PRO A 331 5.36 -13.43 -0.28
N LYS A 332 5.69 -12.97 0.92
CA LYS A 332 5.74 -13.79 2.14
C LYS A 332 4.67 -13.32 3.12
N SER A 333 3.92 -14.24 3.71
CA SER A 333 2.92 -13.93 4.74
C SER A 333 3.57 -13.97 6.12
N ILE A 334 3.38 -12.91 6.92
CA ILE A 334 3.87 -12.88 8.31
C ILE A 334 3.13 -13.89 9.20
N GLU A 335 1.83 -14.06 8.98
CA GLU A 335 1.01 -15.03 9.74
C GLU A 335 1.44 -16.47 9.44
N VAL A 336 1.69 -16.79 8.16
CA VAL A 336 2.22 -18.11 7.79
C VAL A 336 3.62 -18.30 8.35
N ALA A 337 4.49 -17.30 8.28
CA ALA A 337 5.84 -17.39 8.88
C ALA A 337 5.76 -17.67 10.38
N ARG A 338 4.90 -16.95 11.11
CA ARG A 338 4.66 -17.16 12.54
C ARG A 338 4.18 -18.58 12.84
N SER A 339 3.28 -19.13 12.01
CA SER A 339 2.79 -20.51 12.16
C SER A 339 3.83 -21.59 11.82
N CYS A 340 4.81 -21.26 10.98
CA CYS A 340 5.88 -22.17 10.56
C CYS A 340 7.14 -22.08 11.42
N PHE A 341 7.18 -21.15 12.39
CA PHE A 341 8.34 -20.94 13.24
C PHE A 341 8.37 -21.93 14.40
N GLU A 342 9.49 -22.64 14.54
CA GLU A 342 9.68 -23.73 15.51
C GLU A 342 10.58 -23.31 16.70
N GLY A 343 10.87 -22.01 16.82
CA GLY A 343 11.64 -21.43 17.93
C GLY A 343 10.77 -20.91 19.06
N ASP A 344 11.40 -20.30 20.07
CA ASP A 344 10.73 -19.95 21.32
C ASP A 344 9.90 -18.66 21.23
N ASP A 345 10.41 -17.69 20.48
CA ASP A 345 9.82 -16.35 20.40
C ASP A 345 10.00 -15.78 18.99
N PHE A 346 8.91 -15.77 18.22
CA PHE A 346 8.90 -15.33 16.83
C PHE A 346 9.28 -13.85 16.70
N ASP A 347 8.66 -12.97 17.50
CA ASP A 347 8.82 -11.53 17.33
C ASP A 347 10.24 -11.10 17.73
N ARG A 348 10.79 -11.66 18.81
CA ARG A 348 12.20 -11.44 19.20
C ARG A 348 13.19 -11.96 18.16
N SER A 349 12.91 -13.13 17.57
CA SER A 349 13.78 -13.71 16.54
C SER A 349 13.74 -12.92 15.23
N LEU A 350 12.57 -12.36 14.89
CA LEU A 350 12.41 -11.49 13.73
C LEU A 350 13.13 -10.14 13.95
N GLU A 351 13.07 -9.59 15.15
CA GLU A 351 13.86 -8.40 15.55
C GLU A 351 15.36 -8.67 15.44
N ASN A 352 15.84 -9.80 15.98
CA ASN A 352 17.25 -10.18 15.88
C ASN A 352 17.70 -10.31 14.42
N LEU A 353 16.91 -10.98 13.57
CA LEU A 353 17.20 -11.07 12.14
C LEU A 353 17.21 -9.68 11.46
N ALA A 354 16.31 -8.77 11.86
CA ALA A 354 16.27 -7.41 11.34
C ALA A 354 17.53 -6.60 11.70
N ASP A 355 18.00 -6.71 12.94
CA ASP A 355 19.24 -6.05 13.40
C ASP A 355 20.48 -6.60 12.68
N LEU A 356 20.53 -7.93 12.49
CA LEU A 356 21.60 -8.57 11.72
C LEU A 356 21.60 -8.11 10.27
N TRP A 357 20.44 -8.15 9.60
CA TRP A 357 20.31 -7.64 8.23
C TRP A 357 20.76 -6.18 8.13
N LYS A 358 20.34 -5.34 9.07
CA LYS A 358 20.71 -3.93 9.10
C LYS A 358 22.23 -3.74 9.20
N SER A 359 22.90 -4.53 10.04
CA SER A 359 24.37 -4.50 10.18
C SER A 359 25.11 -4.91 8.90
N VAL A 360 24.50 -5.77 8.08
CA VAL A 360 25.09 -6.25 6.82
C VAL A 360 24.79 -5.30 5.67
N CYS A 361 23.54 -4.86 5.57
CA CYS A 361 22.96 -4.25 4.38
C CYS A 361 22.86 -2.73 4.45
N THR A 362 23.18 -2.11 5.57
CA THR A 362 23.07 -0.66 5.77
C THR A 362 24.23 -0.13 6.61
N ASP A 363 24.41 1.19 6.63
CA ASP A 363 25.32 1.88 7.57
C ASP A 363 24.55 2.50 8.76
N TRP A 364 23.33 2.02 9.03
CA TRP A 364 22.43 2.64 9.99
C TRP A 364 22.78 2.28 11.43
N THR A 365 22.80 3.27 12.32
CA THR A 365 23.11 3.10 13.75
C THR A 365 21.92 3.33 14.68
N GLY A 366 20.79 3.84 14.19
CA GLY A 366 19.60 4.13 15.00
C GLY A 366 18.93 2.88 15.58
N ASN A 367 17.95 3.04 16.47
CA ASN A 367 17.34 1.94 17.23
C ASN A 367 15.88 1.63 16.85
N ASN A 368 15.33 2.25 15.79
CA ASN A 368 13.95 1.96 15.38
C ASN A 368 13.93 0.70 14.51
N SER A 369 12.92 -0.16 14.68
CA SER A 369 12.85 -1.49 14.05
C SER A 369 11.62 -1.72 13.17
N GLY A 370 10.65 -0.81 13.15
CA GLY A 370 9.37 -1.01 12.47
C GLY A 370 9.50 -1.30 10.97
N GLY A 371 10.30 -0.51 10.25
CA GLY A 371 10.53 -0.72 8.81
C GLY A 371 11.45 -1.91 8.53
N SER A 372 12.38 -2.21 9.43
CA SER A 372 13.37 -3.28 9.30
C SER A 372 12.67 -4.63 9.43
N LYS A 373 11.70 -4.77 10.35
CA LYS A 373 10.79 -5.93 10.42
C LYS A 373 10.06 -6.15 9.10
N VAL A 374 9.51 -5.07 8.53
CA VAL A 374 8.79 -5.13 7.25
C VAL A 374 9.72 -5.56 6.10
N MET A 375 10.97 -5.09 6.10
CA MET A 375 11.98 -5.50 5.12
C MET A 375 12.32 -6.99 5.21
N MET A 376 12.28 -7.60 6.41
CA MET A 376 12.64 -9.01 6.59
C MET A 376 11.69 -9.95 5.84
N LEU A 377 10.42 -9.57 5.71
CA LEU A 377 9.43 -10.31 4.93
C LEU A 377 9.73 -10.33 3.42
N ASN A 378 10.75 -9.61 2.96
CA ASN A 378 11.16 -9.57 1.57
C ASN A 378 12.62 -9.94 1.36
N MET A 379 13.30 -10.38 2.42
CA MET A 379 14.67 -10.83 2.33
C MET A 379 14.76 -12.05 1.39
N PRO A 380 15.69 -12.06 0.41
CA PRO A 380 15.99 -13.25 -0.37
C PRO A 380 16.37 -14.42 0.55
N ASP A 381 15.87 -15.64 0.27
CA ASP A 381 16.20 -16.85 1.05
C ASP A 381 17.72 -17.04 1.17
N GLU A 382 18.45 -16.79 0.07
CA GLU A 382 19.91 -16.89 0.04
C GLU A 382 20.59 -15.92 1.02
N LEU A 383 20.15 -14.65 1.06
CA LEU A 383 20.69 -13.67 2.00
C LEU A 383 20.41 -14.09 3.45
N CYS A 384 19.20 -14.57 3.72
CA CYS A 384 18.83 -15.02 5.06
C CYS A 384 19.70 -16.19 5.52
N ARG A 385 19.93 -17.19 4.65
CA ARG A 385 20.81 -18.33 4.93
C ARG A 385 22.25 -17.91 5.16
N GLN A 386 22.76 -16.94 4.40
CA GLN A 386 24.11 -16.42 4.60
C GLN A 386 24.25 -15.72 5.96
N ILE A 387 23.26 -14.91 6.35
CA ILE A 387 23.23 -14.27 7.68
C ILE A 387 23.18 -15.34 8.78
N ALA A 388 22.25 -16.29 8.72
CA ALA A 388 22.11 -17.36 9.71
C ALA A 388 23.40 -18.19 9.86
N LYS A 389 24.06 -18.52 8.75
CA LYS A 389 25.34 -19.24 8.76
C LYS A 389 26.47 -18.41 9.37
N ALA A 390 26.51 -17.10 9.07
CA ALA A 390 27.55 -16.22 9.58
C ALA A 390 27.44 -16.01 11.10
N THR A 391 26.23 -16.00 11.66
CA THR A 391 26.03 -15.85 13.11
C THR A 391 26.12 -17.16 13.88
N GLY A 392 25.78 -18.29 13.25
CA GLY A 392 25.63 -19.57 13.96
C GLY A 392 24.46 -19.60 14.93
N ASP A 393 23.55 -18.62 14.86
CA ASP A 393 22.39 -18.51 15.73
C ASP A 393 21.27 -19.42 15.22
N ARG A 394 20.88 -20.39 16.06
CA ARG A 394 19.82 -21.35 15.77
C ARG A 394 18.48 -20.66 15.51
N GLU A 395 18.11 -19.65 16.30
CA GLU A 395 16.82 -18.98 16.17
C GLU A 395 16.73 -18.21 14.85
N VAL A 396 17.84 -17.61 14.42
CA VAL A 396 17.94 -16.94 13.11
C VAL A 396 17.76 -17.94 11.97
N SER A 397 18.36 -19.14 12.06
CA SER A 397 18.16 -20.20 11.08
C SER A 397 16.70 -20.66 11.00
N LEU A 398 16.05 -20.87 12.14
CA LEU A 398 14.63 -21.24 12.21
C LEU A 398 13.74 -20.15 11.61
N MET A 399 14.06 -18.88 11.85
CA MET A 399 13.35 -17.75 11.26
C MET A 399 13.50 -17.71 9.73
N CYS A 400 14.70 -17.94 9.20
CA CYS A 400 14.91 -18.02 7.76
C CYS A 400 14.11 -19.14 7.09
N ASP A 401 14.07 -20.32 7.71
CA ASP A 401 13.26 -21.43 7.21
C ASP A 401 11.76 -21.14 7.30
N ALA A 402 11.30 -20.47 8.37
CA ALA A 402 9.91 -20.03 8.50
C ALA A 402 9.52 -19.01 7.41
N LEU A 403 10.37 -18.02 7.14
CA LEU A 403 10.18 -17.03 6.06
C LEU A 403 10.20 -17.67 4.67
N LYS A 404 10.99 -18.72 4.45
CA LYS A 404 10.97 -19.48 3.19
C LYS A 404 9.68 -20.28 3.05
N LYS A 405 9.24 -20.95 4.12
CA LYS A 405 7.98 -21.71 4.13
C LYS A 405 6.76 -20.82 3.93
N SER A 406 6.84 -19.53 4.31
CA SER A 406 5.76 -18.56 4.14
C SER A 406 5.66 -17.91 2.75
N GLU A 407 6.52 -18.29 1.82
CA GLU A 407 6.43 -17.85 0.43
C GLU A 407 5.09 -18.29 -0.20
N ILE A 408 4.29 -17.30 -0.59
CA ILE A 408 3.06 -17.51 -1.31
C ILE A 408 3.44 -17.84 -2.76
N LYS A 409 3.58 -19.14 -3.01
CA LYS A 409 3.83 -19.65 -4.35
C LYS A 409 2.62 -19.31 -5.20
N ARG A 410 2.79 -18.34 -6.11
CA ARG A 410 1.81 -18.13 -7.18
C ARG A 410 1.55 -19.49 -7.81
N PRO A 411 0.29 -19.93 -7.93
CA PRO A 411 0.02 -21.21 -8.57
C PRO A 411 0.66 -21.13 -9.95
N ARG A 412 1.69 -21.96 -10.18
CA ARG A 412 2.36 -22.02 -11.47
C ARG A 412 1.28 -22.43 -12.44
N VAL A 413 0.66 -21.50 -13.17
CA VAL A 413 -0.17 -21.85 -14.31
C VAL A 413 0.74 -22.69 -15.17
N SER A 414 0.45 -23.99 -15.30
CA SER A 414 1.33 -24.85 -16.08
C SER A 414 1.38 -24.24 -17.47
N ASN A 415 2.57 -24.13 -18.06
CA ASN A 415 2.73 -23.83 -19.48
C ASN A 415 2.28 -25.05 -20.29
N THR A 416 1.04 -25.48 -20.05
CA THR A 416 0.39 -26.50 -20.85
C THR A 416 -0.03 -25.82 -22.14
N LYS A 417 0.56 -26.27 -23.26
CA LYS A 417 0.14 -25.86 -24.62
C LYS A 417 -1.33 -26.22 -24.89
N ASP A 418 -1.84 -27.19 -24.15
CA ASP A 418 -3.24 -27.57 -24.16
C ASP A 418 -4.07 -26.47 -23.48
N LYS A 419 -4.73 -25.67 -24.35
CA LYS A 419 -5.63 -24.56 -24.03
C LYS A 419 -6.73 -24.98 -23.06
N PHE A 420 -7.22 -26.22 -23.20
CA PHE A 420 -8.24 -26.78 -22.34
C PHE A 420 -7.71 -27.02 -20.92
N LYS A 421 -6.57 -27.69 -20.76
CA LYS A 421 -5.92 -27.84 -19.44
C LYS A 421 -5.60 -26.50 -18.77
N LYS A 422 -5.21 -25.48 -19.55
CA LYS A 422 -4.96 -24.12 -19.03
C LYS A 422 -6.26 -23.48 -18.52
N MET A 423 -7.34 -23.58 -19.29
CA MET A 423 -8.66 -23.08 -18.92
C MET A 423 -9.20 -23.77 -17.67
N VAL A 424 -9.15 -25.10 -17.64
CA VAL A 424 -9.53 -25.93 -16.48
C VAL A 424 -8.77 -25.50 -15.24
N LYS A 425 -7.45 -25.36 -15.34
CA LYS A 425 -6.61 -24.96 -14.21
C LYS A 425 -6.99 -23.59 -13.67
N VAL A 426 -7.13 -22.58 -14.53
CA VAL A 426 -7.47 -21.22 -14.11
C VAL A 426 -8.87 -21.17 -13.51
N LYS A 427 -9.87 -21.77 -14.16
CA LYS A 427 -11.27 -21.64 -13.74
C LYS A 427 -11.65 -22.58 -12.58
N CYS A 428 -11.06 -23.77 -12.47
CA CYS A 428 -11.29 -24.68 -11.33
C CYS A 428 -10.55 -24.24 -10.07
N MET A 429 -9.30 -23.75 -10.17
CA MET A 429 -8.56 -23.27 -8.98
C MET A 429 -9.22 -22.07 -8.32
N ILE A 430 -9.87 -21.20 -9.11
CA ILE A 430 -10.67 -20.07 -8.58
C ILE A 430 -11.90 -20.57 -7.82
N CYS A 431 -12.44 -21.75 -8.15
CA CYS A 431 -13.69 -22.27 -7.56
C CYS A 431 -13.49 -23.25 -6.41
N HIS A 432 -12.32 -23.85 -6.29
CA HIS A 432 -11.98 -24.86 -5.28
C HIS A 432 -10.71 -24.43 -4.57
N GLN A 433 -10.73 -23.25 -3.94
CA GLN A 433 -9.57 -22.61 -3.31
C GLN A 433 -8.77 -23.54 -2.37
N GLU A 434 -9.29 -24.71 -1.99
CA GLU A 434 -8.53 -25.76 -1.30
C GLU A 434 -8.89 -27.18 -1.82
N ASN A 435 -7.86 -28.00 -2.09
CA ASN A 435 -7.85 -29.48 -2.00
C ASN A 435 -8.37 -30.43 -3.10
N ILE A 436 -8.67 -30.02 -4.34
CA ILE A 436 -8.76 -31.04 -5.43
C ILE A 436 -7.40 -31.12 -6.15
N PRO A 437 -6.63 -32.21 -6.00
CA PRO A 437 -5.41 -32.40 -6.77
C PRO A 437 -5.82 -32.74 -8.21
N PHE A 438 -6.00 -31.70 -9.04
CA PHE A 438 -6.41 -31.87 -10.44
C PHE A 438 -5.39 -32.64 -11.30
N PHE A 439 -4.22 -32.94 -10.73
CA PHE A 439 -3.19 -33.80 -11.32
C PHE A 439 -3.38 -35.29 -10.98
N ASP A 440 -4.26 -35.61 -10.03
CA ASP A 440 -4.67 -36.96 -9.67
C ASP A 440 -5.97 -37.29 -10.42
N LYS A 441 -5.83 -38.00 -11.54
CA LYS A 441 -6.96 -38.37 -12.39
C LYS A 441 -8.04 -39.15 -11.64
N GLU A 442 -7.66 -39.98 -10.67
CA GLU A 442 -8.60 -40.80 -9.91
C GLU A 442 -9.45 -39.94 -8.96
N LYS A 443 -8.85 -38.96 -8.29
CA LYS A 443 -9.60 -38.00 -7.46
C LYS A 443 -10.49 -37.05 -8.28
N VAL A 444 -10.07 -36.66 -9.49
CA VAL A 444 -10.93 -35.88 -10.38
C VAL A 444 -12.10 -36.72 -10.88
N LYS A 445 -11.86 -37.99 -11.21
CA LYS A 445 -12.89 -38.94 -11.61
C LYS A 445 -13.92 -39.16 -10.51
N SER A 446 -13.50 -39.24 -9.25
CA SER A 446 -14.41 -39.41 -8.11
C SER A 446 -15.34 -38.21 -7.86
N HIS A 447 -15.04 -37.01 -8.40
CA HIS A 447 -15.85 -35.79 -8.27
C HIS A 447 -16.52 -35.37 -9.59
N LYS A 448 -16.46 -36.22 -10.63
CA LYS A 448 -16.91 -35.91 -12.00
C LYS A 448 -18.35 -35.37 -12.06
N ASP A 449 -19.29 -36.06 -11.43
CA ASP A 449 -20.71 -35.72 -11.52
C ASP A 449 -21.04 -34.41 -10.81
N GLU A 450 -20.38 -34.15 -9.68
CA GLU A 450 -20.50 -32.88 -8.95
C GLU A 450 -20.00 -31.71 -9.81
N ILE A 451 -18.84 -31.87 -10.45
CA ILE A 451 -18.27 -30.82 -11.29
C ILE A 451 -19.15 -30.58 -12.53
N LEU A 452 -19.63 -31.64 -13.19
CA LEU A 452 -20.56 -31.50 -14.32
C LEU A 452 -21.87 -30.82 -13.91
N LYS A 453 -22.39 -31.11 -12.71
CA LYS A 453 -23.58 -30.44 -12.17
C LYS A 453 -23.34 -28.95 -11.95
N ARG A 454 -22.17 -28.56 -11.43
CA ARG A 454 -21.80 -27.14 -11.25
C ARG A 454 -21.59 -26.41 -12.58
N ILE A 455 -20.95 -27.05 -13.57
CA ILE A 455 -20.75 -26.47 -14.92
C ILE A 455 -22.08 -26.16 -15.62
N ASN A 456 -23.07 -27.03 -15.41
CA ASN A 456 -24.40 -26.88 -16.02
C ASN A 456 -25.40 -26.10 -15.15
N SER A 457 -25.00 -25.65 -13.96
CA SER A 457 -25.89 -24.89 -13.09
C SER A 457 -26.10 -23.46 -13.60
N ASN A 458 -27.33 -22.96 -13.48
CA ASN A 458 -27.66 -21.55 -13.72
C ASN A 458 -27.56 -20.70 -12.44
N ASP A 459 -27.42 -21.32 -11.28
CA ASP A 459 -27.31 -20.62 -9.99
C ASP A 459 -25.92 -19.98 -9.85
N PRO A 460 -25.80 -18.64 -9.80
CA PRO A 460 -24.52 -17.93 -9.70
C PRO A 460 -23.70 -18.29 -8.46
N SER A 461 -24.34 -18.75 -7.38
CA SER A 461 -23.68 -19.14 -6.13
C SER A 461 -23.12 -20.57 -6.16
N TYR A 462 -23.59 -21.39 -7.11
CA TYR A 462 -23.24 -22.81 -7.22
C TYR A 462 -22.49 -23.15 -8.52
N ARG A 463 -22.72 -22.36 -9.59
CA ARG A 463 -22.18 -22.59 -10.92
C ARG A 463 -20.68 -22.36 -11.02
N MET A 464 -20.06 -23.00 -12.00
CA MET A 464 -18.64 -22.84 -12.30
C MET A 464 -18.42 -21.95 -13.54
N PRO A 465 -17.54 -20.93 -13.49
CA PRO A 465 -16.86 -20.43 -12.31
C PRO A 465 -17.78 -19.62 -11.38
N LEU A 466 -17.45 -19.54 -10.08
CA LEU A 466 -18.18 -18.69 -9.13
C LEU A 466 -18.17 -17.23 -9.60
N GLY A 467 -19.36 -16.62 -9.65
CA GLY A 467 -19.50 -15.22 -10.10
C GLY A 467 -19.28 -14.99 -11.60
N GLY A 468 -19.08 -16.03 -12.41
CA GLY A 468 -18.97 -15.95 -13.87
C GLY A 468 -19.81 -16.99 -14.58
N GLU A 469 -19.66 -17.10 -15.91
CA GLU A 469 -20.29 -18.15 -16.69
C GLU A 469 -19.31 -18.68 -17.74
N LEU A 470 -19.27 -20.00 -17.93
CA LEU A 470 -18.57 -20.63 -19.04
C LEU A 470 -19.34 -20.38 -20.34
N THR A 471 -18.63 -20.10 -21.43
CA THR A 471 -19.26 -20.07 -22.76
C THR A 471 -19.79 -21.46 -23.13
N LYS A 472 -20.67 -21.54 -24.14
CA LYS A 472 -21.24 -22.83 -24.59
C LYS A 472 -20.14 -23.79 -25.04
N GLU A 473 -19.14 -23.29 -25.75
CA GLU A 473 -17.97 -24.02 -26.22
C GLU A 473 -17.17 -24.57 -25.04
N GLU A 474 -16.91 -23.74 -24.03
CA GLU A 474 -16.19 -24.16 -22.83
C GLU A 474 -16.97 -25.24 -22.06
N LYS A 475 -18.29 -25.10 -21.87
CA LYS A 475 -19.13 -26.13 -21.22
C LYS A 475 -19.06 -27.47 -21.97
N LYS A 476 -19.05 -27.43 -23.31
CA LYS A 476 -18.89 -28.62 -24.17
C LYS A 476 -17.54 -29.27 -23.98
N GLU A 477 -16.45 -28.50 -24.08
CA GLU A 477 -15.08 -29.01 -23.89
C GLU A 477 -14.89 -29.65 -22.50
N PHE A 478 -15.39 -29.01 -21.44
CA PHE A 478 -15.33 -29.57 -20.09
C PHE A 478 -16.10 -30.88 -19.99
N THR A 479 -17.30 -30.94 -20.58
CA THR A 479 -18.13 -32.14 -20.57
C THR A 479 -17.45 -33.30 -21.29
N GLU A 480 -16.85 -33.06 -22.45
CA GLU A 480 -16.13 -34.08 -23.22
C GLU A 480 -14.90 -34.60 -22.46
N TYR A 481 -14.12 -33.70 -21.86
CA TYR A 481 -12.98 -34.09 -21.04
C TYR A 481 -13.39 -34.96 -19.86
N PHE A 482 -14.38 -34.53 -19.07
CA PHE A 482 -14.83 -35.31 -17.92
C PHE A 482 -15.43 -36.65 -18.34
N LYS A 483 -16.08 -36.74 -19.50
CA LYS A 483 -16.52 -38.03 -20.08
C LYS A 483 -15.35 -38.94 -20.46
N SER A 484 -14.20 -38.38 -20.83
CA SER A 484 -12.98 -39.12 -21.18
C SER A 484 -12.15 -39.62 -19.98
N LEU A 485 -12.44 -39.11 -18.77
CA LEU A 485 -11.93 -39.64 -17.49
C LEU A 485 -12.80 -40.82 -17.01
#